data_AF-A0A922SLG2-F1
#
_entry.id   AF-A0A922SLG2-F1
#
_cell.length_a   1.000
_cell.length_b   1.000
_cell.length_c   1.000
_cell.angle_alpha   90.00
_cell.angle_beta   90.00
_cell.angle_gamma   90.00
#
_symmetry.space_group_name_H-M   'P 1'
#
loop_
_entity.id
_entity.type
_entity.pdbx_description
1 polymer ?
#
loop_
_entity_poly.entity_id
_entity_poly.type
_entity_poly.pdbx_seq_one_letter_code
_entity_poly.pdbx_strand_id
1 'polypeptide(L)'
;MELGFTKANSSNLPQVDLLMLGEFLASNKDFSSAEFRNVKTAALSRPSYGDDAISYVQLKRDGNLCVVKAKICPEHKVHGKLYGVTLVVDEVNETVVSVDCHDCVASQGGCKHAVAFLMWVHRRSEKPSVTSVECYWMKSKLSRVGTTIKYMTAKDLSNALPSLPSNSVVLEKFIEEGRKRQLHNCELIKFQEDYVPDKVTTFSIHKLVFKYKEKFCECFLEKLVLTDADIKLNEEKTRLQSQSSLWYELSTKYPMMTGSPDGVCEESIIEIKCPISSKTYKNYVHNGKPTKKYYAQMQLQMYLSGHHKGYFCVADCNYNINKNVSIICVKYDEKYVSEFILALVHSWKCYVYPLLYQSVV
;
A
#
# COMPACT_ATOMS: atom_id res chain seq x y z
N MET A 1 -21.84 5.03 24.60
CA MET A 1 -20.80 4.32 25.36
C MET A 1 -21.32 2.93 25.61
N GLU A 2 -20.49 1.91 25.43
CA GLU A 2 -20.91 0.53 25.60
C GLU A 2 -21.06 0.19 27.09
N LEU A 3 -21.94 -0.76 27.41
CA LEU A 3 -22.19 -1.17 28.79
C LEU A 3 -20.90 -1.76 29.40
N GLY A 4 -20.50 -1.28 30.59
CA GLY A 4 -19.28 -1.70 31.27
C GLY A 4 -17.99 -1.06 30.77
N PHE A 5 -18.05 -0.14 29.80
CA PHE A 5 -16.90 0.65 29.35
C PHE A 5 -16.86 2.02 30.03
N THR A 6 -15.65 2.55 30.21
CA THR A 6 -15.38 3.89 30.75
C THR A 6 -14.73 4.78 29.70
N LYS A 7 -14.85 6.10 29.83
CA LYS A 7 -14.21 7.05 28.92
C LYS A 7 -12.70 6.99 29.08
N ALA A 8 -11.97 6.87 27.97
CA ALA A 8 -10.52 6.96 28.02
C ALA A 8 -10.07 8.42 28.19
N ASN A 9 -9.00 8.59 28.97
CA ASN A 9 -8.29 9.83 29.20
C ASN A 9 -6.79 9.54 29.36
N SER A 10 -5.98 10.59 29.51
CA SER A 10 -4.53 10.45 29.66
C SER A 10 -4.07 9.67 30.90
N SER A 11 -4.93 9.42 31.89
CA SER A 11 -4.56 8.72 33.13
C SER A 11 -5.02 7.28 33.21
N ASN A 12 -5.79 6.77 32.24
CA ASN A 12 -6.39 5.43 32.34
C ASN A 12 -6.16 4.50 31.14
N LEU A 13 -5.47 4.97 30.10
CA LEU A 13 -5.04 4.11 28.98
C LEU A 13 -4.09 3.01 29.46
N PRO A 14 -4.14 1.80 28.86
CA PRO A 14 -3.13 0.78 29.12
C PRO A 14 -1.78 1.26 28.59
N GLN A 15 -0.71 0.84 29.28
CA GLN A 15 0.64 1.07 28.78
C GLN A 15 0.91 0.16 27.58
N VAL A 16 1.37 0.75 26.49
CA VAL A 16 1.88 0.03 25.32
C VAL A 16 3.23 0.63 25.00
N ASP A 17 4.30 -0.08 25.34
CA ASP A 17 5.66 0.38 25.06
C ASP A 17 6.17 -0.10 23.68
N LEU A 18 7.39 0.31 23.36
CA LEU A 18 8.03 -0.02 22.08
C LEU A 18 8.34 -1.52 21.91
N LEU A 19 8.61 -2.25 23.00
CA LEU A 19 8.89 -3.70 22.95
C LEU A 19 7.60 -4.48 22.67
N MET A 20 6.52 -4.16 23.39
CA MET A 20 5.18 -4.73 23.16
C MET A 20 4.74 -4.55 21.71
N LEU A 21 4.95 -3.34 21.18
CA LEU A 21 4.64 -2.98 19.81
C LEU A 21 5.49 -3.79 18.81
N GLY A 22 6.81 -3.88 19.05
CA GLY A 22 7.74 -4.61 18.21
C GLY A 22 7.43 -6.11 18.14
N GLU A 23 7.18 -6.73 19.29
CA GLU A 23 6.83 -8.16 19.39
C GLU A 23 5.51 -8.47 18.70
N PHE A 24 4.47 -7.64 18.90
CA PHE A 24 3.18 -7.84 18.26
C PHE A 24 3.25 -7.72 16.73
N LEU A 25 3.91 -6.67 16.23
CA LEU A 25 4.06 -6.47 14.79
C LEU A 25 4.95 -7.54 14.13
N ALA A 26 5.94 -8.07 14.85
CA ALA A 26 6.81 -9.13 14.36
C ALA A 26 6.13 -10.51 14.32
N SER A 27 5.27 -10.80 15.30
CA SER A 27 4.58 -12.09 15.44
C SER A 27 3.28 -12.17 14.62
N ASN A 28 2.66 -11.03 14.31
CA ASN A 28 1.39 -10.99 13.61
C ASN A 28 1.57 -10.93 12.07
N LYS A 29 1.16 -12.00 11.39
CA LYS A 29 1.29 -12.18 9.94
C LYS A 29 0.57 -11.09 9.15
N ASP A 30 -0.52 -10.56 9.68
CA ASP A 30 -1.36 -9.52 9.05
C ASP A 30 -0.61 -8.19 8.94
N PHE A 31 0.35 -7.93 9.84
CA PHE A 31 1.15 -6.70 9.84
C PHE A 31 2.59 -6.92 9.34
N SER A 32 2.98 -8.16 9.07
CA SER A 32 4.30 -8.52 8.51
C SER A 32 4.39 -8.46 6.97
N SER A 33 3.26 -8.21 6.29
CA SER A 33 3.18 -8.23 4.83
C SER A 33 3.86 -7.02 4.16
N ALA A 34 4.36 -7.20 2.94
CA ALA A 34 5.10 -6.18 2.20
C ALA A 34 4.28 -4.90 1.91
N GLU A 35 2.94 -5.01 1.87
CA GLU A 35 2.04 -3.87 1.60
C GLU A 35 2.02 -2.80 2.68
N PHE A 36 2.40 -3.16 3.91
CA PHE A 36 2.54 -2.22 5.03
C PHE A 36 3.91 -1.55 5.04
N ARG A 37 4.92 -2.13 4.38
CA ARG A 37 6.29 -2.01 4.87
C ARG A 37 7.09 -0.76 4.55
N ASN A 38 6.62 0.25 3.81
CA ASN A 38 7.44 1.47 3.65
C ASN A 38 6.66 2.78 3.55
N VAL A 39 5.56 2.84 2.80
CA VAL A 39 4.84 4.12 2.60
C VAL A 39 3.59 4.22 3.47
N LYS A 40 2.87 3.10 3.67
CA LYS A 40 1.62 3.10 4.44
C LYS A 40 1.89 3.10 5.94
N THR A 41 2.74 2.24 6.49
CA THR A 41 3.05 2.30 7.94
C THR A 41 3.70 3.63 8.34
N ALA A 42 4.65 4.16 7.56
CA ALA A 42 5.23 5.48 7.81
C ALA A 42 4.19 6.62 7.73
N ALA A 43 3.21 6.54 6.83
CA ALA A 43 2.09 7.49 6.76
C ALA A 43 1.07 7.32 7.90
N LEU A 44 0.92 6.12 8.45
CA LEU A 44 -0.07 5.78 9.50
C LEU A 44 0.46 5.97 10.92
N SER A 45 1.78 5.85 11.09
CA SER A 45 2.49 6.26 12.30
C SER A 45 2.55 7.77 12.46
N ARG A 46 2.14 8.55 11.44
CA ARG A 46 2.08 10.02 11.54
C ARG A 46 1.20 10.41 12.72
N PRO A 47 1.73 11.16 13.70
CA PRO A 47 0.97 11.62 14.84
C PRO A 47 -0.33 12.32 14.43
N SER A 48 -0.25 13.15 13.38
CA SER A 48 -1.38 13.94 12.86
C SER A 48 -2.57 13.12 12.41
N TYR A 49 -2.38 11.97 11.75
CA TYR A 49 -3.49 11.16 11.26
C TYR A 49 -4.26 10.50 12.41
N GLY A 50 -3.55 9.83 13.32
CA GLY A 50 -4.17 9.20 14.48
C GLY A 50 -4.93 10.22 15.34
N ASP A 51 -4.29 11.36 15.61
CA ASP A 51 -4.86 12.42 16.47
C ASP A 51 -6.11 13.08 15.84
N ASP A 52 -6.14 13.24 14.52
CA ASP A 52 -7.28 13.88 13.85
C ASP A 52 -8.43 12.90 13.51
N ALA A 53 -8.13 11.60 13.37
CA ALA A 53 -9.07 10.58 12.89
C ALA A 53 -9.78 9.77 13.99
N ILE A 54 -9.13 9.58 15.15
CA ILE A 54 -9.66 8.76 16.26
C ILE A 54 -10.70 9.54 17.05
N SER A 55 -11.74 8.83 17.50
CA SER A 55 -12.83 9.39 18.30
C SER A 55 -13.44 8.36 19.23
N TYR A 56 -14.13 8.86 20.26
CA TYR A 56 -14.92 8.06 21.20
C TYR A 56 -14.14 6.88 21.79
N VAL A 57 -12.94 7.16 22.29
CA VAL A 57 -12.08 6.13 22.90
C VAL A 57 -12.65 5.76 24.27
N GLN A 58 -12.91 4.47 24.47
CA GLN A 58 -13.43 3.90 25.70
C GLN A 58 -12.65 2.63 26.04
N LEU A 59 -12.56 2.29 27.32
CA LEU A 59 -11.87 1.09 27.78
C LEU A 59 -12.64 0.36 28.88
N LYS A 60 -12.42 -0.94 28.94
CA LYS A 60 -12.90 -1.84 29.99
C LYS A 60 -11.75 -2.75 30.42
N ARG A 61 -11.58 -2.92 31.73
CA ARG A 61 -10.66 -3.92 32.29
C ARG A 61 -11.44 -5.14 32.73
N ASP A 62 -10.93 -6.32 32.41
CA ASP A 62 -11.50 -7.62 32.74
C ASP A 62 -10.35 -8.56 33.14
N GLY A 63 -10.12 -8.69 34.44
CA GLY A 63 -8.92 -9.33 34.98
C GLY A 63 -7.65 -8.61 34.51
N ASN A 64 -6.76 -9.35 33.85
CA ASN A 64 -5.48 -8.84 33.33
C ASN A 64 -5.63 -8.13 31.97
N LEU A 65 -6.79 -8.24 31.33
CA LEU A 65 -7.01 -7.72 29.98
C LEU A 65 -7.65 -6.33 30.02
N CYS A 66 -7.02 -5.38 29.32
CA CYS A 66 -7.57 -4.07 29.04
C CYS A 66 -8.06 -4.02 27.59
N VAL A 67 -9.37 -3.93 27.39
CA VAL A 67 -10.02 -3.81 26.09
C VAL A 67 -10.28 -2.34 25.81
N VAL A 68 -9.60 -1.79 24.81
CA VAL A 68 -9.76 -0.40 24.35
C VAL A 68 -10.50 -0.39 23.02
N LYS A 69 -11.58 0.38 22.93
CA LYS A 69 -12.37 0.55 21.70
C LYS A 69 -12.37 2.00 21.27
N ALA A 70 -12.38 2.21 19.95
CA ALA A 70 -12.51 3.54 19.37
C ALA A 70 -13.28 3.52 18.04
N LYS A 71 -13.58 4.72 17.55
CA LYS A 71 -14.11 4.96 16.21
C LYS A 71 -13.10 5.75 15.38
N ILE A 72 -12.85 5.32 14.14
CA ILE A 72 -11.92 5.97 13.22
C ILE A 72 -12.66 6.55 12.01
N CYS A 73 -12.40 7.82 11.74
CA CYS A 73 -12.89 8.52 10.56
C CYS A 73 -11.98 8.26 9.35
N PRO A 74 -12.49 7.75 8.21
CA PRO A 74 -11.67 7.52 7.04
C PRO A 74 -11.31 8.82 6.31
N GLU A 75 -10.02 8.96 6.03
CA GLU A 75 -9.45 10.11 5.31
C GLU A 75 -10.12 10.41 3.96
N HIS A 76 -10.35 9.38 3.13
CA HIS A 76 -10.92 9.57 1.78
C HIS A 76 -12.44 9.79 1.78
N LYS A 77 -13.10 9.64 2.95
CA LYS A 77 -14.55 9.78 3.11
C LYS A 77 -14.88 10.31 4.51
N VAL A 78 -14.49 11.56 4.78
CA VAL A 78 -14.66 12.19 6.12
C VAL A 78 -16.13 12.30 6.61
N HIS A 79 -17.10 12.16 5.70
CA HIS A 79 -18.54 12.07 6.00
C HIS A 79 -19.09 10.63 5.98
N GLY A 80 -18.24 9.64 5.73
CA GLY A 80 -18.61 8.24 5.64
C GLY A 80 -18.83 7.58 7.01
N LYS A 81 -19.24 6.31 6.98
CA LYS A 81 -19.36 5.48 8.19
C LYS A 81 -18.02 5.42 8.92
N LEU A 82 -18.05 5.64 10.24
CA LEU A 82 -16.88 5.46 11.10
C LEU A 82 -16.58 3.97 11.29
N TYR A 83 -15.31 3.58 11.18
CA TYR A 83 -14.89 2.21 11.43
C TYR A 83 -14.71 1.98 12.93
N GLY A 84 -15.13 0.82 13.42
CA GLY A 84 -14.82 0.38 14.77
C GLY A 84 -13.40 -0.17 14.83
N VAL A 85 -12.70 0.06 15.93
CA VAL A 85 -11.43 -0.62 16.23
C VAL A 85 -11.43 -1.07 17.68
N THR A 86 -10.84 -2.22 17.93
CA THR A 86 -10.67 -2.84 19.25
C THR A 86 -9.22 -3.24 19.42
N LEU A 87 -8.62 -2.82 20.52
CA LEU A 87 -7.28 -3.20 20.97
C LEU A 87 -7.47 -3.97 22.27
N VAL A 88 -6.78 -5.10 22.40
CA VAL A 88 -6.72 -5.87 23.66
C VAL A 88 -5.27 -5.93 24.12
N VAL A 89 -5.01 -5.45 25.32
CA VAL A 89 -3.69 -5.45 25.96
C VAL A 89 -3.77 -6.31 27.21
N ASP A 90 -2.82 -7.22 27.39
CA ASP A 90 -2.58 -7.89 28.66
C ASP A 90 -1.65 -7.00 29.49
N GLU A 91 -2.20 -6.35 30.51
CA GLU A 91 -1.46 -5.41 31.37
C GLU A 91 -0.51 -6.13 32.34
N VAL A 92 -0.67 -7.44 32.57
CA VAL A 92 0.19 -8.21 33.48
C VAL A 92 1.35 -8.84 32.74
N ASN A 93 1.08 -9.43 31.58
CA ASN A 93 2.12 -10.01 30.74
C ASN A 93 2.82 -8.97 29.86
N GLU A 94 2.40 -7.70 29.91
CA GLU A 94 2.92 -6.61 29.07
C GLU A 94 2.93 -7.04 27.59
N THR A 95 1.78 -7.49 27.06
CA THR A 95 1.67 -7.88 25.65
C THR A 95 0.45 -7.30 24.98
N VAL A 96 0.57 -6.95 23.69
CA VAL A 96 -0.59 -6.64 22.85
C VAL A 96 -1.15 -7.98 22.36
N VAL A 97 -2.39 -8.28 22.73
CA VAL A 97 -3.03 -9.56 22.37
C VAL A 97 -3.63 -9.48 20.96
N SER A 98 -4.32 -8.39 20.63
CA SER A 98 -4.97 -8.23 19.33
C SER A 98 -5.31 -6.78 19.02
N VAL A 99 -5.41 -6.48 17.71
CA VAL A 99 -5.89 -5.19 17.19
C VAL A 99 -6.78 -5.41 15.99
N ASP A 100 -8.09 -5.29 16.20
CA ASP A 100 -9.10 -5.62 15.21
C ASP A 100 -9.78 -4.35 14.69
N CYS A 101 -9.94 -4.26 13.36
CA CYS A 101 -10.78 -3.25 12.74
C CYS A 101 -12.06 -3.86 12.19
N HIS A 102 -13.18 -3.25 12.56
CA HIS A 102 -14.52 -3.71 12.23
C HIS A 102 -15.06 -2.93 11.03
N ASP A 103 -15.75 -3.65 10.14
CA ASP A 103 -16.38 -3.14 8.91
C ASP A 103 -15.42 -2.56 7.85
N CYS A 104 -14.12 -2.85 7.94
CA CYS A 104 -13.14 -2.45 6.93
C CYS A 104 -12.86 -3.59 5.95
N VAL A 105 -12.91 -3.32 4.64
CA VAL A 105 -12.61 -4.32 3.58
C VAL A 105 -11.21 -4.94 3.72
N ALA A 106 -10.28 -4.20 4.32
CA ALA A 106 -8.90 -4.64 4.52
C ALA A 106 -8.65 -5.22 5.94
N SER A 107 -9.68 -5.47 6.76
CA SER A 107 -9.48 -5.92 8.15
C SER A 107 -8.75 -7.25 8.28
N GLN A 108 -8.98 -8.19 7.35
CA GLN A 108 -8.41 -9.55 7.38
C GLN A 108 -6.92 -9.64 6.99
N GLY A 109 -6.33 -8.57 6.46
CA GLY A 109 -4.94 -8.57 5.99
C GLY A 109 -4.07 -7.53 6.68
N GLY A 110 -4.49 -7.11 7.89
CA GLY A 110 -3.98 -5.92 8.55
C GLY A 110 -4.55 -4.70 7.85
N CYS A 111 -5.17 -3.78 8.58
CA CYS A 111 -5.70 -2.57 7.96
C CYS A 111 -5.04 -1.33 8.53
N LYS A 112 -5.12 -0.25 7.75
CA LYS A 112 -4.55 1.04 8.13
C LYS A 112 -5.11 1.60 9.45
N HIS A 113 -6.37 1.27 9.77
CA HIS A 113 -7.06 1.76 10.96
C HIS A 113 -6.57 1.05 12.23
N ALA A 114 -6.32 -0.27 12.16
CA ALA A 114 -5.79 -1.05 13.27
C ALA A 114 -4.41 -0.54 13.69
N VAL A 115 -3.49 -0.39 12.72
CA VAL A 115 -2.14 0.13 12.97
C VAL A 115 -2.20 1.57 13.51
N ALA A 116 -3.01 2.45 12.90
CA ALA A 116 -3.14 3.82 13.37
C ALA A 116 -3.65 3.90 14.81
N PHE A 117 -4.58 3.01 15.21
CA PHE A 117 -5.09 2.94 16.57
C PHE A 117 -4.04 2.45 17.56
N LEU A 118 -3.34 1.35 17.23
CA LEU A 118 -2.26 0.80 18.07
C LEU A 118 -1.16 1.83 18.30
N MET A 119 -0.66 2.45 17.23
CA MET A 119 0.37 3.49 17.30
C MET A 119 -0.12 4.72 18.08
N TRP A 120 -1.41 5.05 18.01
CA TRP A 120 -1.98 6.14 18.78
C TRP A 120 -2.00 5.80 20.28
N VAL A 121 -2.42 4.60 20.67
CA VAL A 121 -2.43 4.19 22.09
C VAL A 121 -1.02 4.23 22.66
N HIS A 122 -0.04 3.63 21.97
CA HIS A 122 1.39 3.70 22.34
C HIS A 122 1.87 5.14 22.59
N ARG A 123 1.65 6.05 21.63
CA ARG A 123 2.05 7.46 21.78
C ARG A 123 1.34 8.18 22.93
N ARG A 124 0.09 7.81 23.24
CA ARG A 124 -0.69 8.45 24.30
C ARG A 124 -0.39 7.86 25.67
N SER A 125 0.03 6.59 25.75
CA SER A 125 0.50 5.98 26.99
C SER A 125 1.92 6.41 27.37
N GLU A 126 2.78 6.72 26.40
CA GLU A 126 4.16 7.16 26.67
C GLU A 126 4.31 8.66 26.95
N LYS A 127 3.32 9.49 26.62
CA LYS A 127 3.34 10.93 26.96
C LYS A 127 2.98 11.11 28.45
N PRO A 128 3.90 11.51 29.34
CA PRO A 128 3.54 11.79 30.73
C PRO A 128 2.61 13.01 30.81
N SER A 129 1.80 13.06 31.87
CA SER A 129 0.83 14.13 32.07
C SER A 129 1.51 15.50 32.19
N VAL A 130 1.24 16.41 31.25
CA VAL A 130 1.07 17.82 31.62
C VAL A 130 -0.07 17.89 32.63
N THR A 131 -0.05 18.87 33.54
CA THR A 131 -0.99 19.05 34.67
C THR A 131 -2.49 19.10 34.31
N SER A 132 -2.87 18.87 33.05
CA SER A 132 -4.22 18.71 32.54
C SER A 132 -4.51 17.27 32.09
N VAL A 133 -5.62 16.69 32.59
CA VAL A 133 -6.14 15.39 32.12
C VAL A 133 -6.80 15.59 30.75
N GLU A 134 -6.31 14.90 29.72
CA GLU A 134 -6.83 14.99 28.35
C GLU A 134 -7.94 13.95 28.14
N CYS A 135 -9.10 14.37 27.62
CA CYS A 135 -10.25 13.49 27.36
C CYS A 135 -10.22 12.94 25.93
N TYR A 136 -10.30 11.61 25.77
CA TYR A 136 -10.29 10.95 24.46
C TYR A 136 -11.68 10.49 23.99
N TRP A 137 -12.70 10.68 24.84
CA TRP A 137 -14.11 10.50 24.46
C TRP A 137 -14.67 11.76 23.80
N MET A 138 -14.19 12.06 22.60
CA MET A 138 -14.63 13.21 21.81
C MET A 138 -14.75 12.87 20.32
N LYS A 139 -15.44 13.74 19.58
CA LYS A 139 -15.62 13.61 18.13
C LYS A 139 -14.31 13.99 17.40
N SER A 140 -13.95 13.23 16.37
CA SER A 140 -12.68 13.41 15.65
C SER A 140 -12.65 14.73 14.87
N LYS A 141 -11.47 15.33 14.73
CA LYS A 141 -11.31 16.58 13.98
C LYS A 141 -11.66 16.41 12.50
N LEU A 142 -11.29 15.27 11.89
CA LEU A 142 -11.65 14.96 10.50
C LEU A 142 -13.15 14.99 10.26
N SER A 143 -13.95 14.51 11.21
CA SER A 143 -15.41 14.51 11.08
C SER A 143 -16.06 15.91 11.15
N ARG A 144 -15.27 16.97 11.40
CA ARG A 144 -15.70 18.38 11.37
C ARG A 144 -15.50 19.03 10.00
N VAL A 145 -14.80 18.39 9.07
CA VAL A 145 -14.66 18.86 7.68
C VAL A 145 -16.04 18.91 7.03
N GLY A 146 -16.33 19.96 6.26
CA GLY A 146 -17.62 20.23 5.64
C GLY A 146 -18.71 20.72 6.61
N THR A 147 -18.46 20.78 7.92
CA THR A 147 -19.41 21.34 8.91
C THR A 147 -18.83 22.60 9.55
N THR A 148 -17.93 22.45 10.52
CA THR A 148 -17.25 23.58 11.19
C THR A 148 -15.94 23.95 10.49
N ILE A 149 -15.30 23.01 9.80
CA ILE A 149 -14.08 23.23 9.01
C ILE A 149 -14.47 23.18 7.53
N LYS A 150 -14.32 24.30 6.80
CA LYS A 150 -14.81 24.41 5.40
C LYS A 150 -14.20 23.36 4.47
N TYR A 151 -12.89 23.16 4.53
CA TYR A 151 -12.14 22.12 3.83
C TYR A 151 -10.81 21.87 4.57
N MET A 152 -10.15 20.76 4.28
CA MET A 152 -8.83 20.41 4.83
C MET A 152 -7.92 20.01 3.68
N THR A 153 -6.72 20.59 3.61
CA THR A 153 -5.75 20.29 2.56
C THR A 153 -4.84 19.12 2.96
N ALA A 154 -4.15 18.52 1.99
CA ALA A 154 -3.14 17.50 2.25
C ALA A 154 -2.01 18.01 3.16
N LYS A 155 -1.70 19.31 3.10
CA LYS A 155 -0.72 19.97 3.98
C LYS A 155 -1.22 20.03 5.43
N ASP A 156 -2.51 20.27 5.63
CA ASP A 156 -3.11 20.32 6.97
C ASP A 156 -3.12 18.95 7.65
N LEU A 157 -3.25 17.86 6.87
CA LEU A 157 -3.11 16.47 7.32
C LEU A 157 -1.64 16.11 7.65
N SER A 158 -0.67 16.81 7.04
CA SER A 158 0.75 16.52 7.15
C SER A 158 1.48 17.38 8.19
N ASN A 159 0.78 18.12 9.05
CA ASN A 159 1.36 19.06 10.04
C ASN A 159 2.27 18.42 11.12
N ALA A 160 2.77 17.21 10.92
CA ALA A 160 3.96 16.76 11.62
C ALA A 160 5.15 17.59 11.12
N LEU A 161 5.80 18.35 12.00
CA LEU A 161 7.23 18.61 11.80
C LEU A 161 7.92 17.28 11.52
N PRO A 162 8.92 17.20 10.62
CA PRO A 162 9.71 16.00 10.44
C PRO A 162 10.42 15.68 11.78
N SER A 163 9.75 14.91 12.63
CA SER A 163 10.22 14.56 13.97
C SER A 163 10.57 13.08 13.97
N LEU A 164 11.53 12.71 13.13
CA LEU A 164 12.49 11.71 13.52
C LEU A 164 13.85 12.21 13.04
N PRO A 165 14.84 12.42 13.93
CA PRO A 165 16.21 12.39 13.48
C PRO A 165 16.45 11.05 12.78
N SER A 166 17.24 11.07 11.71
CA SER A 166 17.72 9.87 11.02
C SER A 166 18.62 9.06 11.98
N ASN A 167 18.03 8.38 12.95
CA ASN A 167 18.74 7.52 13.86
C ASN A 167 18.82 6.12 13.24
N SER A 168 19.78 5.94 12.34
CA SER A 168 20.04 4.68 11.63
C SER A 168 20.42 3.53 12.58
N VAL A 169 20.74 3.83 13.85
CA VAL A 169 21.19 2.85 14.86
C VAL A 169 20.23 1.68 15.02
N VAL A 170 18.90 1.91 14.97
CA VAL A 170 17.93 0.81 15.08
C VAL A 170 17.96 -0.08 13.84
N LEU A 171 18.04 0.53 12.66
CA LEU A 171 18.14 -0.20 11.39
C LEU A 171 19.46 -0.99 11.31
N GLU A 172 20.57 -0.39 11.72
CA GLU A 172 21.89 -1.02 11.76
C GLU A 172 21.90 -2.22 12.70
N LYS A 173 21.39 -2.07 13.94
CA LYS A 173 21.28 -3.18 14.90
C LYS A 173 20.34 -4.28 14.40
N PHE A 174 19.25 -3.91 13.74
CA PHE A 174 18.34 -4.88 13.14
C PHE A 174 19.01 -5.68 12.02
N ILE A 175 19.78 -5.01 11.14
CA ILE A 175 20.55 -5.68 10.09
C ILE A 175 21.61 -6.61 10.71
N GLU A 176 22.32 -6.15 11.74
CA GLU A 176 23.33 -6.93 12.45
C GLU A 176 22.74 -8.20 13.09
N GLU A 177 21.63 -8.07 13.83
CA GLU A 177 20.94 -9.21 14.43
C GLU A 177 20.32 -10.13 13.38
N GLY A 178 19.80 -9.56 12.29
CA GLY A 178 19.28 -10.34 11.16
C GLY A 178 20.36 -11.18 10.49
N ARG A 179 21.58 -10.64 10.36
CA ARG A 179 22.76 -11.37 9.89
C ARG A 179 23.16 -12.50 10.85
N LYS A 180 23.26 -12.22 12.16
CA LYS A 180 23.58 -13.23 13.19
C LYS A 180 22.63 -14.42 13.14
N ARG A 181 21.34 -14.16 12.87
CA ARG A 181 20.28 -15.18 12.79
C ARG A 181 20.12 -15.81 11.40
N GLN A 182 20.98 -15.45 10.43
CA GLN A 182 20.93 -15.94 9.05
C GLN A 182 19.54 -15.79 8.39
N LEU A 183 18.91 -14.63 8.61
CA LEU A 183 17.61 -14.31 8.02
C LEU A 183 17.75 -14.11 6.51
N HIS A 184 17.47 -15.15 5.74
CA HIS A 184 17.51 -15.15 4.28
C HIS A 184 16.19 -14.67 3.65
N ASN A 185 15.08 -14.70 4.41
CA ASN A 185 13.76 -14.28 3.95
C ASN A 185 13.30 -12.97 4.62
N CYS A 186 14.16 -11.96 4.64
CA CYS A 186 13.85 -10.63 5.17
C CYS A 186 14.04 -9.57 4.08
N GLU A 187 12.96 -8.86 3.72
CA GLU A 187 13.00 -7.83 2.68
C GLU A 187 14.06 -6.76 2.93
N LEU A 188 14.25 -6.30 4.17
CA LEU A 188 15.29 -5.31 4.52
C LEU A 188 16.71 -5.80 4.23
N ILE A 189 16.95 -7.11 4.41
CA ILE A 189 18.24 -7.74 4.14
C ILE A 189 18.46 -7.89 2.63
N LYS A 190 17.40 -8.15 1.85
CA LYS A 190 17.49 -8.26 0.37
C LYS A 190 18.04 -7.00 -0.29
N PHE A 191 17.87 -5.84 0.33
CA PHE A 191 18.37 -4.56 -0.19
C PHE A 191 19.79 -4.19 0.29
N GLN A 192 20.42 -4.99 1.15
CA GLN A 192 21.80 -4.76 1.59
C GLN A 192 22.82 -5.15 0.51
N GLU A 193 24.03 -4.56 0.60
CA GLU A 193 25.11 -4.77 -0.37
C GLU A 193 25.63 -6.22 -0.41
N ASP A 194 25.65 -6.89 0.74
CA ASP A 194 26.14 -8.25 0.94
C ASP A 194 25.11 -9.35 0.60
N TYR A 195 23.89 -8.98 0.22
CA TYR A 195 22.86 -9.97 -0.13
C TYR A 195 23.16 -10.63 -1.47
N VAL A 196 23.39 -11.94 -1.44
CA VAL A 196 23.54 -12.80 -2.62
C VAL A 196 22.15 -13.13 -3.17
N PRO A 197 21.70 -12.50 -4.27
CA PRO A 197 20.39 -12.76 -4.82
C PRO A 197 20.40 -14.08 -5.58
N ASP A 198 19.23 -14.71 -5.70
CA ASP A 198 19.05 -15.74 -6.73
C ASP A 198 19.11 -15.10 -8.13
N LYS A 199 19.30 -15.92 -9.15
CA LYS A 199 19.47 -15.44 -10.54
C LYS A 199 18.24 -14.68 -11.08
N VAL A 200 17.08 -14.75 -10.41
CA VAL A 200 15.85 -14.05 -10.81
C VAL A 200 15.79 -12.66 -10.16
N THR A 201 16.11 -12.58 -8.86
CA THR A 201 16.11 -11.33 -8.10
C THR A 201 17.19 -10.34 -8.54
N THR A 202 18.23 -10.81 -9.25
CA THR A 202 19.21 -9.95 -9.95
C THR A 202 18.58 -9.06 -11.03
N PHE A 203 17.43 -9.43 -11.58
CA PHE A 203 16.72 -8.64 -12.61
C PHE A 203 15.76 -7.59 -12.02
N SER A 204 15.63 -7.49 -10.70
CA SER A 204 14.86 -6.40 -10.09
C SER A 204 15.50 -5.05 -10.41
N ILE A 205 14.67 -4.03 -10.69
CA ILE A 205 15.17 -2.68 -11.02
C ILE A 205 16.11 -2.16 -9.93
N HIS A 206 15.80 -2.36 -8.65
CA HIS A 206 16.69 -1.98 -7.56
C HIS A 206 18.08 -2.62 -7.67
N LYS A 207 18.16 -3.94 -7.91
CA LYS A 207 19.45 -4.63 -8.04
C LYS A 207 20.18 -4.24 -9.32
N LEU A 208 19.48 -3.95 -10.41
CA LEU A 208 20.07 -3.43 -11.63
C LEU A 208 20.66 -2.03 -11.42
N VAL A 209 19.90 -1.12 -10.77
CA VAL A 209 20.39 0.23 -10.43
C VAL A 209 21.57 0.15 -9.47
N PHE A 210 21.51 -0.72 -8.46
CA PHE A 210 22.63 -0.98 -7.54
C PHE A 210 23.86 -1.57 -8.25
N LYS A 211 23.67 -2.46 -9.23
CA LYS A 211 24.75 -3.09 -9.99
C LYS A 211 25.49 -2.08 -10.87
N TYR A 212 24.75 -1.23 -11.59
CA TYR A 212 25.34 -0.30 -12.55
C TYR A 212 25.73 1.05 -11.93
N LYS A 213 25.09 1.47 -10.82
CA LYS A 213 25.30 2.75 -10.10
C LYS A 213 25.40 3.97 -11.04
N GLU A 214 24.63 3.96 -12.13
CA GLU A 214 24.67 4.99 -13.15
C GLU A 214 23.85 6.21 -12.75
N LYS A 215 24.49 7.37 -12.65
CA LYS A 215 23.80 8.62 -12.29
C LYS A 215 22.81 9.07 -13.36
N PHE A 216 23.17 8.88 -14.63
CA PHE A 216 22.35 9.30 -15.76
C PHE A 216 21.49 8.14 -16.26
N CYS A 217 20.19 8.38 -16.35
CA CYS A 217 19.24 7.34 -16.74
C CYS A 217 19.46 6.80 -18.16
N GLU A 218 19.93 7.63 -19.10
CA GLU A 218 20.22 7.15 -20.47
C GLU A 218 21.33 6.10 -20.45
N CYS A 219 22.43 6.42 -19.77
CA CYS A 219 23.56 5.49 -19.61
C CYS A 219 23.16 4.21 -18.87
N PHE A 220 22.23 4.31 -17.92
CA PHE A 220 21.64 3.14 -17.26
C PHE A 220 20.85 2.26 -18.25
N LEU A 221 19.97 2.86 -19.06
CA LEU A 221 19.15 2.13 -20.04
C LEU A 221 20.00 1.52 -21.16
N GLU A 222 21.07 2.19 -21.59
CA GLU A 222 22.03 1.64 -22.57
C GLU A 222 22.77 0.41 -22.05
N LYS A 223 23.04 0.36 -20.73
CA LYS A 223 23.70 -0.78 -20.08
C LYS A 223 22.75 -1.93 -19.74
N LEU A 224 21.44 -1.68 -19.79
CA LEU A 224 20.40 -2.68 -19.58
C LEU A 224 20.15 -3.47 -20.87
N VAL A 225 20.95 -4.51 -21.08
CA VAL A 225 20.72 -5.48 -22.15
C VAL A 225 20.22 -6.78 -21.50
N LEU A 226 18.91 -7.02 -21.59
CA LEU A 226 18.30 -8.30 -21.22
C LEU A 226 18.30 -9.20 -22.45
N THR A 227 18.81 -10.42 -22.33
CA THR A 227 18.79 -11.39 -23.43
C THR A 227 17.46 -12.15 -23.47
N ASP A 228 17.12 -12.74 -24.62
CA ASP A 228 15.95 -13.62 -24.73
C ASP A 228 16.01 -14.80 -23.74
N ALA A 229 17.22 -15.28 -23.43
CA ALA A 229 17.43 -16.31 -22.42
C ALA A 229 17.11 -15.82 -21.00
N ASP A 230 17.42 -14.56 -20.67
CA ASP A 230 17.09 -13.94 -19.39
C ASP A 230 15.58 -13.73 -19.26
N ILE A 231 14.93 -13.31 -20.35
CA ILE A 231 13.47 -13.16 -20.42
C ILE A 231 12.80 -14.51 -20.22
N LYS A 232 13.25 -15.54 -20.96
CA LYS A 232 12.72 -16.90 -20.85
C LYS A 232 12.94 -17.49 -19.46
N LEU A 233 14.10 -17.25 -18.83
CA LEU A 233 14.35 -17.70 -17.46
C LEU A 233 13.41 -17.03 -16.45
N ASN A 234 13.23 -15.71 -16.55
CA ASN A 234 12.29 -14.98 -15.69
C ASN A 234 10.86 -15.43 -15.93
N GLU A 235 10.45 -15.59 -17.19
CA GLU A 235 9.15 -16.14 -17.58
C GLU A 235 8.97 -17.55 -17.01
N GLU A 236 9.92 -18.47 -17.17
CA GLU A 236 9.84 -19.85 -16.65
C GLU A 236 9.76 -19.90 -15.12
N LYS A 237 10.51 -19.03 -14.42
CA LYS A 237 10.49 -18.91 -12.96
C LYS A 237 9.25 -18.20 -12.42
N THR A 238 8.56 -17.47 -13.29
CA THR A 238 7.24 -16.88 -13.02
C THR A 238 6.12 -17.68 -13.69
N ARG A 239 6.41 -18.77 -14.40
CA ARG A 239 5.42 -19.65 -15.03
C ARG A 239 4.67 -20.35 -13.91
N LEU A 240 3.33 -20.29 -13.93
CA LEU A 240 2.41 -20.60 -12.81
C LEU A 240 2.24 -19.51 -11.74
N GLN A 241 2.92 -18.37 -11.86
CA GLN A 241 2.45 -17.13 -11.24
C GLN A 241 1.08 -16.72 -11.80
N SER A 242 0.60 -17.34 -12.89
CA SER A 242 -0.78 -17.26 -13.38
C SER A 242 -1.84 -17.88 -12.44
N GLN A 243 -1.44 -18.62 -11.39
CA GLN A 243 -2.33 -18.91 -10.24
C GLN A 243 -2.36 -17.76 -9.23
N SER A 244 -1.44 -16.79 -9.35
CA SER A 244 -1.49 -15.48 -8.71
C SER A 244 -2.13 -14.50 -9.70
N SER A 245 -2.92 -13.55 -9.21
CA SER A 245 -3.68 -12.58 -10.01
C SER A 245 -2.82 -11.51 -10.71
N LEU A 246 -1.53 -11.77 -10.95
CA LEU A 246 -0.49 -10.80 -11.26
C LEU A 246 0.49 -11.31 -12.34
N TRP A 247 -0.02 -11.81 -13.47
CA TRP A 247 0.82 -12.11 -14.64
C TRP A 247 1.27 -10.80 -15.31
N TYR A 248 2.55 -10.68 -15.66
CA TYR A 248 3.09 -9.45 -16.27
C TYR A 248 3.82 -9.75 -17.58
N GLU A 249 3.42 -9.07 -18.64
CA GLU A 249 4.23 -8.88 -19.84
C GLU A 249 5.25 -7.78 -19.54
N LEU A 250 6.55 -8.10 -19.61
CA LEU A 250 7.65 -7.18 -19.36
C LEU A 250 8.20 -6.64 -20.68
N SER A 251 8.41 -5.32 -20.77
CA SER A 251 9.06 -4.76 -21.96
C SER A 251 10.53 -5.17 -22.03
N THR A 252 10.96 -5.68 -23.18
CA THR A 252 12.36 -6.00 -23.48
C THR A 252 13.23 -4.75 -23.61
N LYS A 253 12.63 -3.60 -23.93
CA LYS A 253 13.32 -2.31 -24.14
C LYS A 253 13.26 -1.38 -22.94
N TYR A 254 12.16 -1.42 -22.18
CA TYR A 254 11.90 -0.51 -21.08
C TYR A 254 11.53 -1.30 -19.81
N PRO A 255 12.49 -1.78 -19.02
CA PRO A 255 12.24 -2.74 -17.92
C PRO A 255 11.36 -2.21 -16.78
N MET A 256 11.09 -0.90 -16.74
CA MET A 256 10.11 -0.29 -15.84
C MET A 256 8.66 -0.43 -16.32
N MET A 257 8.42 -0.92 -17.53
CA MET A 257 7.10 -1.10 -18.11
C MET A 257 6.66 -2.56 -18.03
N THR A 258 5.52 -2.77 -17.38
CA THR A 258 4.84 -4.06 -17.30
C THR A 258 3.36 -3.90 -17.59
N GLY A 259 2.73 -4.98 -18.05
CA GLY A 259 1.32 -5.00 -18.43
C GLY A 259 0.68 -6.31 -18.01
N SER A 260 -0.48 -6.23 -17.38
CA SER A 260 -1.24 -7.40 -16.95
C SER A 260 -2.62 -7.34 -17.59
N PRO A 261 -2.81 -7.94 -18.79
CA PRO A 261 -4.15 -8.13 -19.34
C PRO A 261 -4.91 -9.19 -18.53
N ASP A 262 -6.23 -9.04 -18.43
CA ASP A 262 -7.10 -10.02 -17.73
C ASP A 262 -7.18 -11.37 -18.47
N GLY A 263 -6.85 -11.38 -19.76
CA GLY A 263 -6.64 -12.60 -20.54
C GLY A 263 -5.79 -12.37 -21.77
N VAL A 264 -5.07 -13.41 -22.20
CA VAL A 264 -4.33 -13.43 -23.45
C VAL A 264 -4.86 -14.60 -24.29
N CYS A 265 -5.29 -14.30 -25.51
CA CYS A 265 -5.70 -15.27 -26.51
C CYS A 265 -4.70 -15.25 -27.67
N GLU A 266 -4.80 -16.22 -28.59
CA GLU A 266 -3.85 -16.37 -29.72
C GLU A 266 -3.68 -15.09 -30.56
N GLU A 267 -4.74 -14.33 -30.81
CA GLU A 267 -4.70 -13.12 -31.65
C GLU A 267 -5.11 -11.83 -30.92
N SER A 268 -5.37 -11.90 -29.61
CA SER A 268 -5.89 -10.72 -28.89
C SER A 268 -5.70 -10.79 -27.38
N ILE A 269 -5.66 -9.63 -26.75
CA ILE A 269 -5.81 -9.51 -25.29
C ILE A 269 -7.27 -9.29 -24.86
N ILE A 270 -7.57 -9.56 -23.60
CA ILE A 270 -8.85 -9.29 -22.95
C ILE A 270 -8.60 -8.40 -21.73
N GLU A 271 -9.43 -7.38 -21.57
CA GLU A 271 -9.47 -6.51 -20.40
C GLU A 271 -10.92 -6.41 -19.90
N ILE A 272 -11.16 -6.79 -18.65
CA ILE A 272 -12.46 -6.93 -18.02
C ILE A 272 -12.65 -5.84 -16.96
N LYS A 273 -13.79 -5.15 -17.00
CA LYS A 273 -14.24 -4.22 -15.95
C LYS A 273 -15.60 -4.61 -15.40
N CYS A 274 -15.70 -4.67 -14.07
CA CYS A 274 -16.91 -5.01 -13.34
C CYS A 274 -17.43 -3.77 -12.57
N PRO A 275 -18.25 -2.90 -13.19
CA PRO A 275 -18.83 -1.74 -12.51
C PRO A 275 -19.80 -2.15 -11.41
N ILE A 276 -19.67 -1.50 -10.26
CA ILE A 276 -20.61 -1.66 -9.13
C ILE A 276 -21.93 -0.90 -9.38
N SER A 277 -21.95 0.06 -10.31
CA SER A 277 -23.14 0.85 -10.64
C SER A 277 -23.09 1.39 -12.07
N SER A 278 -24.24 1.81 -12.60
CA SER A 278 -24.32 2.49 -13.90
C SER A 278 -23.53 3.81 -13.95
N LYS A 279 -23.30 4.46 -12.80
CA LYS A 279 -22.41 5.64 -12.72
C LYS A 279 -20.95 5.23 -12.92
N THR A 280 -20.53 4.13 -12.32
CA THR A 280 -19.17 3.59 -12.46
C THR A 280 -18.93 3.08 -13.89
N TYR A 281 -19.95 2.54 -14.56
CA TYR A 281 -19.88 2.15 -15.97
C TYR A 281 -19.39 3.30 -16.87
N LYS A 282 -19.91 4.51 -16.66
CA LYS A 282 -19.53 5.72 -17.44
C LYS A 282 -18.06 6.12 -17.25
N ASN A 283 -17.39 5.64 -16.20
CA ASN A 283 -15.95 5.87 -16.03
C ASN A 283 -15.12 4.94 -16.94
N TYR A 284 -15.66 3.77 -17.29
CA TYR A 284 -15.00 2.80 -18.17
C TYR A 284 -15.27 3.10 -19.64
N VAL A 285 -16.53 3.42 -19.97
CA VAL A 285 -16.98 3.60 -21.36
C VAL A 285 -17.63 4.97 -21.54
N HIS A 286 -17.20 5.68 -22.58
CA HIS A 286 -17.81 6.93 -23.05
C HIS A 286 -18.00 6.86 -24.56
N ASN A 287 -19.23 7.15 -25.04
CA ASN A 287 -19.61 7.10 -26.45
C ASN A 287 -19.23 5.78 -27.16
N GLY A 288 -19.48 4.65 -26.49
CA GLY A 288 -19.19 3.32 -27.04
C GLY A 288 -17.71 2.96 -27.13
N LYS A 289 -16.81 3.77 -26.54
CA LYS A 289 -15.37 3.54 -26.52
C LYS A 289 -14.83 3.53 -25.08
N PRO A 290 -13.72 2.82 -24.80
CA PRO A 290 -13.04 2.96 -23.52
C PRO A 290 -12.65 4.41 -23.27
N THR A 291 -12.74 4.87 -22.03
CA THR A 291 -12.23 6.21 -21.68
C THR A 291 -10.71 6.27 -21.84
N LYS A 292 -10.15 7.49 -21.94
CA LYS A 292 -8.71 7.71 -22.22
C LYS A 292 -7.77 6.87 -21.36
N LYS A 293 -8.10 6.71 -20.07
CA LYS A 293 -7.32 5.89 -19.13
C LYS A 293 -7.26 4.42 -19.56
N TYR A 294 -8.41 3.82 -19.85
CA TYR A 294 -8.49 2.41 -20.20
C TYR A 294 -8.03 2.14 -21.63
N TYR A 295 -8.21 3.12 -22.53
CA TYR A 295 -7.58 3.08 -23.85
C TYR A 295 -6.05 3.02 -23.72
N ALA A 296 -5.44 3.92 -22.95
CA ALA A 296 -3.99 3.91 -22.71
C ALA A 296 -3.52 2.58 -22.09
N GLN A 297 -4.26 2.05 -21.13
CA GLN A 297 -3.98 0.76 -20.49
C GLN A 297 -3.93 -0.37 -21.53
N MET A 298 -4.97 -0.50 -22.36
CA MET A 298 -5.03 -1.55 -23.38
C MET A 298 -3.97 -1.39 -24.46
N GLN A 299 -3.71 -0.16 -24.89
CA GLN A 299 -2.66 0.14 -25.86
C GLN A 299 -1.27 -0.30 -25.36
N LEU A 300 -0.97 -0.06 -24.07
CA LEU A 300 0.26 -0.52 -23.45
C LEU A 300 0.30 -2.05 -23.29
N GLN A 301 -0.79 -2.68 -22.86
CA GLN A 301 -0.86 -4.15 -22.77
C GLN A 301 -0.68 -4.82 -24.14
N MET A 302 -1.26 -4.27 -25.21
CA MET A 302 -1.10 -4.74 -26.59
C MET A 302 0.35 -4.59 -27.08
N TYR A 303 0.99 -3.44 -26.79
CA TYR A 303 2.41 -3.23 -27.08
C TYR A 303 3.30 -4.29 -26.42
N LEU A 304 3.09 -4.54 -25.13
CA LEU A 304 3.92 -5.43 -24.34
C LEU A 304 3.75 -6.90 -24.75
N SER A 305 2.53 -7.28 -25.12
CA SER A 305 2.21 -8.65 -25.54
C SER A 305 2.40 -8.92 -27.03
N GLY A 306 2.71 -7.90 -27.84
CA GLY A 306 2.83 -8.02 -29.30
C GLY A 306 1.51 -8.20 -30.06
N HIS A 307 0.36 -7.96 -29.42
CA HIS A 307 -0.95 -8.11 -30.07
C HIS A 307 -1.42 -6.83 -30.75
N HIS A 308 -2.10 -6.96 -31.89
CA HIS A 308 -2.65 -5.82 -32.64
C HIS A 308 -4.13 -5.53 -32.33
N LYS A 309 -4.72 -6.29 -31.40
CA LYS A 309 -6.15 -6.25 -31.09
C LYS A 309 -6.39 -6.64 -29.64
N GLY A 310 -7.41 -6.03 -29.04
CA GLY A 310 -7.89 -6.40 -27.72
C GLY A 310 -9.39 -6.20 -27.56
N TYR A 311 -9.99 -6.91 -26.62
CA TYR A 311 -11.39 -6.78 -26.26
C TYR A 311 -11.54 -6.14 -24.89
N PHE A 312 -12.21 -4.99 -24.85
CA PHE A 312 -12.61 -4.32 -23.61
C PHE A 312 -14.01 -4.79 -23.22
N CYS A 313 -14.07 -5.64 -22.21
CA CYS A 313 -15.27 -6.29 -21.73
C CYS A 313 -15.75 -5.59 -20.46
N VAL A 314 -16.91 -4.93 -20.51
CA VAL A 314 -17.50 -4.28 -19.34
C VAL A 314 -18.78 -5.00 -18.96
N ALA A 315 -18.73 -5.72 -17.84
CA ALA A 315 -19.90 -6.39 -17.29
C ALA A 315 -20.98 -5.37 -16.91
N ASP A 316 -22.25 -5.74 -17.06
CA ASP A 316 -23.35 -4.93 -16.53
C ASP A 316 -23.29 -4.89 -15.00
N CYS A 317 -23.71 -3.78 -14.37
CA CYS A 317 -23.70 -3.70 -12.90
C CYS A 317 -24.63 -4.73 -12.23
N ASN A 318 -25.60 -5.26 -12.98
CA ASN A 318 -26.49 -6.35 -12.58
C ASN A 318 -26.10 -7.68 -13.25
N TYR A 319 -24.83 -7.89 -13.62
CA TYR A 319 -24.34 -9.09 -14.29
C TYR A 319 -24.79 -10.40 -13.63
N ASN A 320 -24.87 -10.43 -12.29
CA ASN A 320 -25.34 -11.62 -11.56
C ASN A 320 -26.74 -12.06 -11.96
N ILE A 321 -27.57 -11.12 -12.42
CA ILE A 321 -28.96 -11.34 -12.86
C ILE A 321 -29.02 -11.50 -14.37
N ASN A 322 -28.49 -10.52 -15.13
CA ASN A 322 -28.72 -10.45 -16.57
C ASN A 322 -27.63 -11.11 -17.43
N LYS A 323 -26.46 -11.43 -16.86
CA LYS A 323 -25.30 -12.01 -17.55
C LYS A 323 -24.79 -11.18 -18.75
N ASN A 324 -25.12 -9.89 -18.79
CA ASN A 324 -24.80 -9.01 -19.90
C ASN A 324 -23.37 -8.44 -19.79
N VAL A 325 -22.66 -8.42 -20.91
CA VAL A 325 -21.32 -7.83 -21.04
C VAL A 325 -21.28 -6.98 -22.30
N SER A 326 -20.84 -5.73 -22.17
CA SER A 326 -20.50 -4.88 -23.32
C SER A 326 -19.09 -5.22 -23.79
N ILE A 327 -18.96 -5.67 -25.04
CA ILE A 327 -17.66 -6.04 -25.63
C ILE A 327 -17.29 -4.99 -26.67
N ILE A 328 -16.17 -4.31 -26.46
CA ILE A 328 -15.69 -3.27 -27.37
C ILE A 328 -14.34 -3.72 -27.93
N CYS A 329 -14.27 -3.88 -29.26
CA CYS A 329 -13.02 -4.18 -29.94
C CYS A 329 -12.14 -2.92 -30.00
N VAL A 330 -10.92 -3.04 -29.49
CA VAL A 330 -9.89 -2.00 -29.54
C VAL A 330 -8.77 -2.48 -30.45
N LYS A 331 -8.40 -1.65 -31.43
CA LYS A 331 -7.26 -1.93 -32.31
C LYS A 331 -6.00 -1.25 -31.76
N TYR A 332 -4.87 -1.90 -31.94
CA TYR A 332 -3.58 -1.31 -31.62
C TYR A 332 -3.33 -0.05 -32.45
N ASP A 333 -2.88 1.00 -31.78
CA ASP A 333 -2.59 2.31 -32.35
C ASP A 333 -1.12 2.61 -32.13
N GLU A 334 -0.31 2.24 -33.11
CA GLU A 334 1.15 2.32 -33.04
C GLU A 334 1.64 3.75 -32.81
N LYS A 335 0.99 4.73 -33.44
CA LYS A 335 1.34 6.15 -33.28
C LYS A 335 1.08 6.60 -31.85
N TYR A 336 -0.12 6.32 -31.34
CA TYR A 336 -0.50 6.67 -29.96
C TYR A 336 0.45 6.03 -28.94
N VAL A 337 0.75 4.74 -29.10
CA VAL A 337 1.64 3.99 -28.20
C VAL A 337 3.05 4.56 -28.22
N SER A 338 3.59 4.87 -29.40
CA SER A 338 4.94 5.41 -29.53
C SER A 338 5.07 6.75 -28.81
N GLU A 339 4.11 7.67 -29.00
CA GLU A 339 4.06 8.95 -28.28
C GLU A 339 3.88 8.75 -26.77
N PHE A 340 3.03 7.81 -26.36
CA PHE A 340 2.74 7.52 -24.96
C PHE A 340 3.94 6.92 -24.22
N ILE A 341 4.67 5.99 -24.86
CA ILE A 341 5.90 5.40 -24.32
C ILE A 341 6.96 6.47 -24.12
N LEU A 342 7.15 7.38 -25.08
CA LEU A 342 8.11 8.49 -24.92
C LEU A 342 7.79 9.35 -23.69
N ALA A 343 6.51 9.69 -23.50
CA ALA A 343 6.07 10.44 -22.31
C ALA A 343 6.28 9.65 -21.01
N LEU A 344 5.97 8.35 -20.99
CA LEU A 344 6.18 7.48 -19.83
C LEU A 344 7.67 7.36 -19.46
N VAL A 345 8.52 7.12 -20.45
CA VAL A 345 9.98 7.03 -20.27
C VAL A 345 10.52 8.35 -19.74
N HIS A 346 10.10 9.49 -20.32
CA HIS A 346 10.51 10.81 -19.86
C HIS A 346 10.07 11.06 -18.40
N SER A 347 8.82 10.76 -18.06
CA SER A 347 8.31 10.88 -16.69
C SER A 347 9.11 10.02 -15.71
N TRP A 348 9.42 8.78 -16.08
CA TRP A 348 10.20 7.88 -15.22
C TRP A 348 11.62 8.41 -15.03
N LYS A 349 12.27 8.87 -16.10
CA LYS A 349 13.61 9.50 -16.09
C LYS A 349 13.69 10.70 -15.17
N CYS A 350 12.69 11.58 -15.21
CA CYS A 350 12.71 12.83 -14.47
C CYS A 350 12.29 12.69 -13.00
N TYR A 351 11.35 11.78 -12.70
CA TYR A 351 10.70 11.77 -11.38
C TYR A 351 10.92 10.50 -10.57
N VAL A 352 11.15 9.35 -11.22
CA VAL A 352 11.26 8.06 -10.52
C VAL A 352 12.72 7.63 -10.40
N TYR A 353 13.45 7.64 -11.51
CA TYR A 353 14.85 7.21 -11.55
C TYR A 353 15.76 7.95 -10.55
N PRO A 354 15.66 9.29 -10.38
CA PRO A 354 16.53 9.98 -9.43
C PRO A 354 16.33 9.52 -7.99
N LEU A 355 15.10 9.17 -7.62
CA LEU A 355 14.77 8.65 -6.29
C LEU A 355 15.30 7.22 -6.11
N LEU A 356 15.18 6.38 -7.14
CA LEU A 356 15.75 5.03 -7.13
C LEU A 356 17.28 5.08 -7.03
N TYR A 357 17.92 5.96 -7.80
CA TYR A 357 19.36 6.16 -7.74
C TYR A 357 19.81 6.63 -6.34
N GLN A 358 19.14 7.63 -5.76
CA GLN A 358 19.43 8.08 -4.40
C GLN A 358 19.25 6.99 -3.34
N SER A 359 18.41 5.98 -3.59
CA SER A 359 18.22 4.88 -2.63
C SER A 359 19.39 3.90 -2.57
N VAL A 360 20.30 3.93 -3.55
CA VAL A 360 21.43 2.99 -3.66
C VAL A 360 22.81 3.65 -3.57
N VAL A 361 22.88 4.99 -3.44
CA VAL A 361 24.11 5.78 -3.40
C VAL A 361 24.28 6.46 -2.05
#